data_AF-A0A382PPX5-F1
#
_entry.id   AF-A0A382PPX5-F1
#
_cell.length_a   1.000
_cell.length_b   1.000
_cell.length_c   1.000
_cell.angle_alpha   90.00
_cell.angle_beta   90.00
_cell.angle_gamma   90.00
#
_symmetry.space_group_name_H-M   'P 1'
#
loop_
_entity.id
_entity.type
_entity.pdbx_description
1 polymer ?
#
loop_
_entity_poly.entity_id
_entity_poly.type
_entity_poly.pdbx_seq_one_letter_code
_entity_poly.pdbx_strand_id
1 'polypeptide(L)'
;MGTNMIYEERRTLTHTKSAEDYLDYCKSDLWPRLRAEGGQPICLLSGLIGDPANQYLQVTGFEDVQAWDAVQSTIWPSPTSLVESES
;
A
#
# COMPACT_ATOMS: atom_id res chain seq x y z
N MET A 1 -4.82 -3.80 -27.95
CA MET A 1 -5.91 -4.04 -26.98
C MET A 1 -5.60 -3.16 -25.78
N GLY A 2 -6.50 -2.27 -25.38
CA GLY A 2 -6.24 -1.36 -24.27
C GLY A 2 -6.14 -2.15 -22.97
N THR A 3 -5.04 -1.97 -22.24
CA THR A 3 -4.85 -2.50 -20.88
C THR A 3 -5.83 -1.78 -19.96
N ASN A 4 -6.95 -2.42 -19.61
CA ASN A 4 -7.94 -1.85 -18.70
C ASN A 4 -7.48 -2.02 -17.24
N MET A 5 -6.27 -1.54 -16.95
CA MET A 5 -5.68 -1.64 -15.62
C MET A 5 -6.53 -0.85 -14.63
N ILE A 6 -6.61 -1.38 -13.42
CA ILE A 6 -7.20 -0.68 -12.28
C ILE A 6 -6.09 -0.24 -11.33
N TYR A 7 -6.39 0.79 -10.55
CA TYR A 7 -5.46 1.32 -9.56
C TYR A 7 -6.17 1.34 -8.21
N GLU A 8 -5.57 0.69 -7.23
CA GLU A 8 -5.96 0.75 -5.83
C GLU A 8 -5.29 1.95 -5.18
N GLU A 9 -6.09 2.76 -4.48
CA GLU A 9 -5.63 3.72 -3.49
C GLU A 9 -5.76 3.08 -2.11
N ARG A 10 -4.66 2.99 -1.35
CA ARG A 10 -4.67 2.57 0.05
C ARG A 10 -4.13 3.67 0.94
N ARG A 11 -4.91 4.06 1.93
CA ARG A 11 -4.53 5.05 2.95
C ARG A 11 -4.08 4.32 4.20
N THR A 12 -2.93 4.72 4.73
CA THR A 12 -2.37 4.13 5.95
C THR A 12 -2.02 5.23 6.93
N LEU A 13 -2.57 5.16 8.15
CA LEU A 13 -2.15 5.98 9.28
C LEU A 13 -1.18 5.17 10.13
N THR A 14 0.07 5.63 10.24
CA THR A 14 1.09 4.99 11.09
C THR A 14 1.09 5.58 12.50
N HIS A 15 1.68 4.90 13.48
CA HIS A 15 1.94 5.55 14.78
C HIS A 15 2.90 6.73 14.62
N THR A 16 2.76 7.77 15.45
CA THR A 16 3.51 9.06 15.37
C THR A 16 5.04 8.95 15.22
N LYS A 17 5.66 7.82 15.57
CA LYS A 17 7.10 7.59 15.49
C LYS A 17 7.52 6.42 14.58
N SER A 18 6.58 5.85 13.83
CA SER A 18 6.81 4.65 13.03
C SER A 18 7.02 4.95 11.54
N ALA A 19 7.19 6.22 11.18
CA ALA A 19 7.38 6.67 9.80
C ALA A 19 8.54 5.95 9.10
N GLU A 20 9.74 5.95 9.68
CA GLU A 20 10.92 5.31 9.08
C GLU A 20 10.75 3.79 9.00
N ASP A 21 10.32 3.16 10.10
CA ASP A 21 10.07 1.71 10.15
C ASP A 21 9.00 1.27 9.14
N TYR A 22 7.96 2.09 8.93
CA TYR A 22 6.92 1.82 7.95
C TYR A 22 7.46 1.92 6.52
N LEU A 23 8.26 2.94 6.22
CA LEU A 23 8.89 3.06 4.90
C LEU A 23 9.83 1.89 4.60
N ASP A 24 10.56 1.42 5.61
CA ASP A 24 11.43 0.26 5.48
C ASP A 24 10.60 -1.02 5.28
N TYR A 25 9.56 -1.23 6.08
CA TYR A 25 8.58 -2.31 5.89
C TYR A 25 8.00 -2.33 4.47
N CYS A 26 7.60 -1.17 3.94
CA CYS A 26 7.08 -1.06 2.59
C CYS A 26 8.08 -1.57 1.55
N LYS A 27 9.34 -1.14 1.65
CA LYS A 27 10.40 -1.48 0.71
C LYS A 27 10.86 -2.94 0.82
N SER A 28 11.01 -3.43 2.05
CA SER A 28 11.63 -4.73 2.32
C SER A 28 10.64 -5.89 2.30
N ASP A 29 9.36 -5.65 2.57
CA ASP A 29 8.36 -6.71 2.75
C ASP A 29 7.10 -6.50 1.89
N LEU A 30 6.37 -5.40 2.08
CA LEU A 30 5.07 -5.21 1.41
C LEU A 30 5.18 -5.15 -0.12
N TRP A 31 6.04 -4.29 -0.66
CA TRP A 31 6.16 -4.14 -2.11
C TRP A 31 6.73 -5.37 -2.82
N PRO A 32 7.74 -6.07 -2.27
CA PRO A 32 8.15 -7.38 -2.79
C PRO A 32 7.00 -8.38 -2.86
N ARG A 33 6.15 -8.48 -1.82
CA ARG A 33 4.97 -9.36 -1.82
C ARG A 33 3.94 -8.94 -2.86
N LEU A 34 3.58 -7.65 -2.91
CA LEU A 34 2.66 -7.11 -3.93
C LEU A 34 3.13 -7.48 -5.34
N ARG A 35 4.43 -7.30 -5.64
CA ARG A 35 5.00 -7.65 -6.95
C ARG A 35 4.97 -9.15 -7.22
N ALA A 36 5.23 -9.99 -6.22
CA ALA A 36 5.17 -11.44 -6.39
C ALA A 36 3.76 -11.93 -6.75
N GLU A 37 2.73 -11.23 -6.26
CA GLU A 37 1.31 -11.54 -6.51
C GLU A 37 0.73 -10.80 -7.74
N GLY A 38 1.57 -10.09 -8.51
CA GLY A 38 1.16 -9.39 -9.75
C GLY A 38 0.70 -7.95 -9.56
N GLY A 39 0.71 -7.43 -8.33
CA GLY A 39 0.50 -6.00 -8.04
C GLY A 39 1.71 -5.15 -8.40
N GLN A 40 1.46 -3.90 -8.82
CA GLN A 40 2.50 -2.96 -9.23
C GLN A 40 2.48 -1.73 -8.32
N PRO A 41 3.27 -1.68 -7.23
CA PRO A 41 3.40 -0.47 -6.42
C PRO A 41 3.98 0.66 -7.26
N ILE A 42 3.23 1.76 -7.42
CA ILE A 42 3.58 2.90 -8.27
C ILE A 42 4.23 4.00 -7.45
N CYS A 43 3.59 4.39 -6.35
CA CYS A 43 4.10 5.41 -5.46
C CYS A 43 3.56 5.23 -4.03
N LEU A 44 4.30 5.82 -3.10
CA LEU A 44 3.87 6.07 -1.73
C LEU A 44 4.07 7.56 -1.48
N LEU A 45 2.98 8.24 -1.17
CA LEU A 45 2.93 9.69 -0.96
C LEU A 45 2.68 9.97 0.52
N SER A 46 3.21 11.10 1.02
CA SER A 46 3.02 11.58 2.39
C SER A 46 2.86 13.10 2.39
N GLY A 47 2.45 13.69 3.52
CA GLY A 47 2.32 15.14 3.64
C GLY A 47 1.17 15.72 2.83
N LEU A 48 0.06 14.98 2.75
CA LEU A 48 -1.17 15.43 2.11
C LEU A 48 -1.76 16.61 2.89
N ILE A 49 -2.11 17.69 2.19
CA ILE A 49 -2.64 18.90 2.83
C ILE A 49 -3.95 18.55 3.54
N GLY A 50 -4.01 18.83 4.85
CA GLY A 50 -5.17 18.54 5.68
C GLY A 50 -5.12 17.19 6.41
N ASP A 51 -4.15 16.33 6.08
CA ASP A 51 -3.94 15.04 6.74
C ASP A 51 -2.78 15.10 7.77
N PRO A 52 -2.76 14.18 8.74
CA PRO A 52 -1.62 14.00 9.64
C PRO A 52 -0.31 13.68 8.90
N ALA A 53 0.83 14.11 9.46
CA ALA A 53 2.14 13.87 8.85
C ALA A 53 2.53 12.39 8.76
N ASN A 54 1.92 11.55 9.60
CA ASN A 54 2.06 10.10 9.67
C ASN A 54 1.04 9.35 8.77
N GLN A 55 0.31 10.06 7.91
CA GLN A 55 -0.58 9.47 6.92
C GLN A 55 0.12 9.30 5.57
N TYR A 56 -0.09 8.14 4.97
CA TYR A 56 0.48 7.73 3.70
C TYR A 56 -0.60 7.30 2.71
N LEU A 57 -0.33 7.55 1.43
CA LEU A 57 -1.15 7.09 0.31
C LEU A 57 -0.33 6.21 -0.60
N GLN A 58 -0.67 4.93 -0.70
CA GLN A 58 -0.08 4.04 -1.67
C GLN A 58 -1.00 3.88 -2.88
N VAL A 59 -0.41 3.95 -4.08
CA VAL A 59 -1.11 3.58 -5.31
C VAL A 59 -0.49 2.30 -5.87
N THR A 60 -1.32 1.29 -6.09
CA THR A 60 -0.92 0.00 -6.67
C THR A 60 -1.73 -0.29 -7.93
N GLY A 61 -1.07 -0.59 -9.04
CA GLY A 61 -1.71 -1.03 -10.27
C GLY A 61 -1.97 -2.53 -10.30
N PHE A 62 -3.09 -2.93 -10.89
CA PHE A 62 -3.46 -4.33 -11.16
C PHE A 62 -4.02 -4.46 -12.58
N GLU A 63 -3.90 -5.65 -13.17
CA GLU A 63 -4.37 -5.92 -14.53
C GLU A 63 -5.89 -5.72 -14.66
N ASP A 64 -6.65 -6.23 -13.70
CA ASP A 64 -8.09 -6.09 -13.58
C ASP A 64 -8.55 -6.31 -12.13
N VAL A 65 -9.87 -6.30 -11.90
CA VAL A 65 -10.46 -6.47 -10.57
C VAL A 65 -10.27 -7.88 -10.02
N GLN A 66 -10.16 -8.90 -10.88
CA GLN A 66 -9.93 -10.28 -10.47
C GLN A 66 -8.50 -10.45 -9.94
N ALA A 67 -7.51 -9.85 -10.61
CA ALA A 67 -6.13 -9.81 -10.15
C ALA A 67 -6.02 -9.07 -8.80
N TRP A 68 -6.71 -7.94 -8.64
CA TRP A 68 -6.77 -7.23 -7.36
C TRP A 68 -7.35 -8.10 -6.24
N ASP A 69 -8.52 -8.71 -6.46
CA ASP A 69 -9.20 -9.54 -5.45
C ASP A 69 -8.36 -10.74 -5.01
N ALA A 70 -7.68 -11.40 -5.96
CA ALA A 70 -6.76 -12.50 -5.66
C ALA A 70 -5.62 -12.05 -4.72
N VAL A 71 -5.01 -10.89 -4.98
CA VAL A 71 -3.94 -10.34 -4.14
C VAL A 71 -4.44 -9.95 -2.74
N GLN A 72 -5.65 -9.42 -2.61
CA GLN A 72 -6.20 -9.06 -1.29
C GLN A 72 -6.33 -10.28 -0.37
N SER A 73 -6.53 -11.48 -0.93
CA SER A 73 -6.63 -12.72 -0.16
C SER A 73 -5.29 -13.26 0.33
N THR A 74 -4.17 -12.85 -0.29
CA THR A 74 -2.83 -13.36 0.01
C THR A 74 -1.96 -12.39 0.81
N ILE A 75 -2.28 -11.09 0.75
CA ILE A 75 -1.55 -10.07 1.50
C ILE A 75 -2.05 -10.00 2.95
N TRP A 76 -1.13 -10.29 3.87
CA TRP A 76 -1.35 -10.12 5.30
C TRP A 76 -1.54 -8.64 5.66
N PRO A 77 -2.35 -8.33 6.69
CA PRO A 77 -2.45 -6.98 7.22
C PRO A 77 -1.09 -6.41 7.60
N SER A 78 -0.93 -5.09 7.46
CA SER A 78 0.27 -4.40 7.92
C SER A 78 0.51 -4.63 9.42
N PRO A 79 1.77 -4.62 9.90
CA PRO A 79 2.07 -4.84 11.31
C PRO A 79 1.37 -3.82 12.22
N THR A 80 0.58 -4.29 13.18
CA THR A 80 -0.16 -3.44 14.13
C THR A 80 0.74 -2.60 15.04
N SER A 81 2.02 -2.97 15.16
CA SER A 81 3.04 -2.17 15.84
C SER A 81 3.46 -0.93 15.06
N LEU A 82 3.19 -0.87 13.75
CA LEU A 82 3.57 0.23 12.86
C LEU A 82 2.35 1.05 12.42
N VAL A 83 1.20 0.39 12.25
CA VAL A 83 0.00 0.95 11.63
C VAL A 83 -1.15 1.04 12.64
N GLU A 84 -1.77 2.23 12.72
CA GLU A 84 -2.97 2.51 13.49
C GLU A 84 -4.24 2.12 12.72
N SER A 85 -4.30 2.45 11.42
CA SER A 85 -5.43 2.12 10.55
C SER A 85 -5.04 2.08 9.07
N GLU A 86 -5.80 1.28 8.29
CA GLU A 86 -5.71 1.21 6.83
C GLU A 86 -7.11 1.23 6.22
N SER A 87 -7.26 1.88 5.07
CA SER A 87 -8.52 1.94 4.30
C SER A 87 -8.27 2.02 2.81
#